data_AF-A0AAD6TH93-F1
#
_entry.id   AF-A0AAD6TH93-F1
#
_cell.length_a   1.000
_cell.length_b   1.000
_cell.length_c   1.000
_cell.angle_alpha   90.00
_cell.angle_beta   90.00
_cell.angle_gamma   90.00
#
_symmetry.space_group_name_H-M   'P 1'
#
loop_
_entity.id
_entity.type
_entity.pdbx_description
1 polymer ?
#
loop_
_entity_poly.entity_id
_entity_poly.type
_entity_poly.pdbx_seq_one_letter_code
_entity_poly.pdbx_strand_id
1 'polypeptide(L)'
;MQSKRHSPRLLIPQKLLRVLLVLSSSTGPLAGIYSGWTGSKVKQPYDAFLLLDFEATCERGKGFDYPNEIIEFPICLMRWKDRDGDKASQLEVVAEFRSFVKPSWRPNLSEFCTELTGITQQDQVDAAPSFPAVLRSVRAFLVEHKLIEKHGKRRLRFCWCSDGPFDIRDFLVKQLFISQVPMPEWMAGDVLDVRSVVAAHTSGRQVRRQPQHGPWAGIGLNIPAQLSALGLPPFEGREHSGIDDVRNLAKILKKLAFMGIRLQPNAAVNPRRRWAWMGKSGQILE
;
A
#
# COMPACT_ATOMS: atom_id res chain seq x y z
N MET A 1 34.18 -71.79 -7.98
CA MET A 1 34.96 -71.03 -6.98
C MET A 1 34.56 -69.56 -7.06
N GLN A 2 34.50 -68.90 -5.90
CA GLN A 2 34.27 -67.45 -5.65
C GLN A 2 32.84 -66.92 -5.83
N SER A 3 32.33 -66.01 -4.99
CA SER A 3 32.53 -65.71 -3.56
C SER A 3 31.35 -64.80 -3.13
N LYS A 4 30.87 -64.98 -1.89
CA LYS A 4 29.83 -64.16 -1.24
C LYS A 4 30.39 -62.79 -0.81
N ARG A 5 29.62 -61.69 -0.95
CA ARG A 5 29.60 -60.47 -0.08
C ARG A 5 28.20 -59.84 -0.21
N HIS A 6 27.27 -60.03 0.72
CA HIS A 6 26.93 -59.21 1.91
C HIS A 6 26.76 -57.69 1.66
N SER A 7 25.53 -57.23 1.93
CA SER A 7 25.03 -55.85 1.93
C SER A 7 25.70 -54.96 2.99
N PRO A 8 25.44 -53.64 2.90
CA PRO A 8 24.89 -52.95 4.05
C PRO A 8 23.53 -52.28 3.73
N ARG A 9 22.55 -52.57 4.59
CA ARG A 9 21.27 -51.85 4.67
C ARG A 9 21.52 -50.47 5.27
N LEU A 10 21.16 -49.41 4.55
CA LEU A 10 20.89 -48.11 5.15
C LEU A 10 19.38 -48.00 5.39
N LEU A 11 19.01 -48.02 6.67
CA LEU A 11 17.68 -47.71 7.17
C LEU A 11 17.42 -46.21 7.00
N ILE A 12 16.45 -45.85 6.16
CA ILE A 12 15.90 -44.49 6.08
C ILE A 12 14.57 -44.46 6.88
N PRO A 13 14.34 -43.49 7.77
CA PRO A 13 13.18 -43.45 8.67
C PRO A 13 11.83 -43.32 7.94
N GLN A 14 10.81 -44.07 8.39
CA GLN A 14 9.44 -44.14 7.86
C GLN A 14 8.57 -42.87 8.08
N LYS A 15 8.99 -41.71 7.57
CA LYS A 15 8.09 -40.54 7.46
C LYS A 15 8.36 -39.74 6.18
N LEU A 16 8.20 -40.36 5.02
CA LEU A 16 8.14 -39.66 3.72
C LEU A 16 7.77 -40.66 2.61
N LEU A 17 6.51 -41.11 2.57
CA LEU A 17 5.92 -41.71 1.38
C LEU A 17 4.38 -41.71 1.48
N ARG A 18 3.78 -40.53 1.29
CA ARG A 18 2.34 -40.39 1.02
C ARG A 18 2.10 -39.17 0.12
N VAL A 19 2.82 -39.15 -1.00
CA VAL A 19 2.52 -38.35 -2.19
C VAL A 19 2.90 -39.27 -3.35
N LEU A 20 2.03 -39.38 -4.37
CA LEU A 20 2.01 -40.39 -5.45
C LEU A 20 1.29 -41.71 -5.13
N LEU A 21 -0.03 -41.66 -4.97
CA LEU A 21 -0.98 -42.53 -5.71
C LEU A 21 -2.43 -42.15 -5.34
N VAL A 22 -3.02 -41.14 -5.98
CA VAL A 22 -4.46 -41.10 -6.33
C VAL A 22 -4.60 -40.12 -7.50
N LEU A 23 -4.37 -40.61 -8.71
CA LEU A 23 -4.92 -40.03 -9.94
C LEU A 23 -5.66 -41.16 -10.65
N SER A 24 -6.89 -41.42 -10.23
CA SER A 24 -7.93 -41.88 -11.14
C SER A 24 -9.30 -41.60 -10.52
N SER A 25 -10.20 -41.09 -11.36
CA SER A 25 -11.64 -40.90 -11.11
C SER A 25 -12.05 -39.98 -9.95
N SER A 26 -12.07 -38.67 -10.20
CA SER A 26 -13.28 -37.87 -9.95
C SER A 26 -13.17 -36.53 -10.67
N THR A 27 -14.07 -36.34 -11.63
CA THR A 27 -14.39 -35.02 -12.19
C THR A 27 -15.18 -34.25 -11.15
N GLY A 28 -14.54 -33.31 -10.48
CA GLY A 28 -15.16 -32.34 -9.57
C GLY A 28 -14.19 -31.18 -9.32
N PRO A 29 -14.64 -29.92 -9.33
CA PRO A 29 -13.76 -28.78 -9.10
C PRO A 29 -13.24 -28.78 -7.66
N LEU A 30 -11.96 -28.45 -7.48
CA LEU A 30 -11.29 -28.20 -6.19
C LEU A 30 -11.78 -26.89 -5.52
N ALA A 31 -13.09 -26.65 -5.51
CA ALA A 31 -13.75 -25.52 -4.88
C ALA A 31 -14.42 -25.99 -3.58
N GLY A 32 -13.64 -26.15 -2.50
CA GLY A 32 -14.19 -26.83 -1.31
C GLY A 32 -13.56 -26.58 0.05
N ILE A 33 -12.67 -25.59 0.24
CA ILE A 33 -12.13 -25.27 1.59
C ILE A 33 -12.15 -23.75 1.94
N TYR A 34 -12.73 -22.89 1.08
CA TYR A 34 -12.93 -21.45 1.37
C TYR A 34 -14.41 -21.01 1.33
N SER A 35 -15.33 -21.95 1.56
CA SER A 35 -16.76 -21.65 1.72
C SER A 35 -17.07 -21.37 3.19
N GLY A 36 -16.92 -20.12 3.60
CA GLY A 36 -17.44 -19.67 4.88
C GLY A 36 -17.08 -18.23 5.17
N TRP A 37 -18.11 -17.37 5.22
CA TRP A 37 -18.05 -15.95 5.62
C TRP A 37 -17.66 -14.95 4.53
N THR A 38 -18.45 -14.89 3.46
CA THR A 38 -18.48 -13.73 2.56
C THR A 38 -19.63 -12.78 2.97
N GLY A 39 -19.35 -11.50 3.19
CA GLY A 39 -20.34 -10.45 3.45
C GLY A 39 -20.84 -10.31 4.90
N SER A 40 -20.38 -11.14 5.84
CA SER A 40 -20.76 -10.98 7.25
C SER A 40 -20.13 -9.71 7.85
N LYS A 41 -20.94 -8.86 8.48
CA LYS A 41 -20.47 -7.62 9.10
C LYS A 41 -19.61 -7.91 10.32
N VAL A 42 -18.35 -7.47 10.29
CA VAL A 42 -17.42 -7.58 11.41
C VAL A 42 -17.18 -6.19 12.02
N LYS A 43 -16.68 -6.14 13.25
CA LYS A 43 -16.35 -4.86 13.91
C LYS A 43 -15.24 -4.12 13.16
N GLN A 44 -15.52 -2.90 12.73
CA GLN A 44 -14.60 -2.04 11.98
C GLN A 44 -14.29 -0.74 12.73
N PRO A 45 -13.00 -0.42 12.98
CA PRO A 45 -12.61 0.69 13.85
C PRO A 45 -12.72 2.08 13.20
N TYR A 46 -12.71 2.19 11.87
CA TYR A 46 -12.75 3.46 11.15
C TYR A 46 -14.06 3.68 10.40
N ASP A 47 -14.36 4.95 10.17
CA ASP A 47 -15.53 5.45 9.44
C ASP A 47 -15.23 5.67 7.95
N ALA A 48 -13.97 5.94 7.61
CA ALA A 48 -13.50 6.12 6.24
C ALA A 48 -12.05 5.65 6.06
N PHE A 49 -11.68 5.40 4.82
CA PHE A 49 -10.32 5.05 4.41
C PHE A 49 -9.87 5.97 3.29
N LEU A 50 -8.64 6.47 3.37
CA LEU A 50 -8.03 7.33 2.37
C LEU A 50 -6.88 6.57 1.73
N LEU A 51 -7.11 6.01 0.56
CA LEU A 51 -6.09 5.26 -0.18
C LEU A 51 -5.18 6.24 -0.91
N LEU A 52 -3.89 5.96 -0.88
CA LEU A 52 -2.82 6.85 -1.33
C LEU A 52 -1.70 6.00 -1.96
N ASP A 53 -1.18 6.48 -3.08
CA ASP A 53 0.01 5.93 -3.74
C ASP A 53 0.73 7.09 -4.44
N PHE A 54 1.82 7.58 -3.85
CA PHE A 54 2.54 8.72 -4.39
C PHE A 54 3.44 8.27 -5.52
N GLU A 55 3.39 9.00 -6.63
CA GLU A 55 4.54 9.03 -7.54
C GLU A 55 5.53 10.07 -7.06
N ALA A 56 6.82 9.76 -7.16
CA ALA A 56 7.90 10.63 -6.73
C ALA A 56 9.08 10.61 -7.71
N THR A 57 9.81 11.72 -7.81
CA THR A 57 11.01 11.84 -8.65
C THR A 57 11.98 10.70 -8.31
N CYS A 58 12.50 10.01 -9.32
CA CYS A 58 13.44 8.91 -9.13
C CYS A 58 14.56 8.94 -10.18
N GLU A 59 15.65 8.23 -9.90
CA GLU A 59 16.78 8.08 -10.80
C GLU A 59 17.19 6.60 -10.89
N ARG A 60 17.66 6.18 -12.06
CA ARG A 60 18.10 4.81 -12.29
C ARG A 60 19.26 4.48 -11.35
N GLY A 61 19.16 3.33 -10.67
CA GLY A 61 20.19 2.86 -9.74
C GLY A 61 20.20 3.54 -8.37
N LYS A 62 19.31 4.50 -8.10
CA LYS A 62 19.10 5.07 -6.77
C LYS A 62 17.99 4.31 -6.04
N GLY A 63 18.18 4.08 -4.74
CA GLY A 63 17.19 3.42 -3.88
C GLY A 63 16.28 4.40 -3.14
N PHE A 64 15.55 3.89 -2.14
CA PHE A 64 14.68 4.66 -1.25
C PHE A 64 15.40 5.69 -0.37
N ASP A 65 16.72 5.82 -0.44
CA ASP A 65 17.45 6.89 0.23
C ASP A 65 17.65 8.12 -0.65
N TYR A 66 17.25 8.09 -1.93
CA TYR A 66 17.26 9.27 -2.79
C TYR A 66 16.38 10.41 -2.22
N PRO A 67 16.71 11.70 -2.40
CA PRO A 67 15.86 12.82 -2.00
C PRO A 67 14.66 12.98 -2.96
N ASN A 68 13.77 11.99 -2.96
CA ASN A 68 12.59 12.01 -3.81
C ASN A 68 11.67 13.18 -3.44
N GLU A 69 11.15 13.88 -4.44
CA GLU A 69 10.03 14.81 -4.32
C GLU A 69 8.77 14.17 -4.91
N ILE A 70 7.62 14.30 -4.23
CA ILE A 70 6.31 13.84 -4.72
C ILE A 70 5.97 14.62 -6.00
N ILE A 71 5.53 13.91 -7.04
CA ILE A 71 5.12 14.45 -8.34
C ILE A 71 3.67 14.11 -8.72
N GLU A 72 3.07 13.12 -8.05
CA GLU A 72 1.63 12.86 -8.11
C GLU A 72 1.08 12.61 -6.71
N PHE A 73 -0.07 13.23 -6.40
CA PHE A 73 -0.79 13.06 -5.14
C PHE A 73 -2.24 12.62 -5.44
N PRO A 74 -2.47 11.30 -5.54
CA PRO A 74 -3.82 10.74 -5.69
C PRO A 74 -4.41 10.39 -4.33
N ILE A 75 -5.73 10.49 -4.20
CA ILE A 75 -6.47 9.97 -3.05
C ILE A 75 -7.73 9.29 -3.55
N CYS A 76 -7.99 8.07 -3.10
CA CYS A 76 -9.30 7.43 -3.23
C CYS A 76 -9.97 7.34 -1.85
N LEU A 77 -11.08 8.07 -1.67
CA LEU A 77 -11.86 8.06 -0.44
C LEU A 77 -12.87 6.91 -0.47
N MET A 78 -12.80 6.03 0.52
CA MET A 78 -13.74 4.93 0.69
C MET A 78 -14.52 5.01 2.01
N ARG A 79 -15.77 4.55 1.98
CA ARG A 79 -16.66 4.46 3.15
C ARG A 79 -17.44 3.16 3.16
N TRP A 80 -17.95 2.82 4.34
CA TRP A 80 -18.85 1.69 4.51
C TRP A 80 -20.22 1.99 3.91
N LYS A 81 -20.66 1.14 2.97
CA LYS A 81 -21.99 1.19 2.36
C LYS A 81 -23.07 0.63 3.29
N ASP A 82 -22.70 -0.31 4.15
CA ASP A 82 -23.62 -1.15 4.91
C ASP A 82 -23.42 -1.08 6.43
N ARG A 83 -22.84 0.01 6.94
CA ARG A 83 -22.50 0.13 8.36
C ARG A 83 -23.73 -0.02 9.26
N ASP A 84 -23.61 -0.89 10.27
CA ASP A 84 -24.58 -1.09 11.35
C ASP A 84 -23.85 -1.04 12.69
N GLY A 85 -24.02 0.08 13.41
CA GLY A 85 -23.23 0.39 14.60
C GLY A 85 -21.72 0.41 14.32
N ASP A 86 -20.98 -0.49 14.99
CA ASP A 86 -19.54 -0.66 14.78
C ASP A 86 -19.19 -1.77 13.78
N LYS A 87 -20.18 -2.41 13.15
CA LYS A 87 -19.97 -3.51 12.21
C LYS A 87 -20.23 -3.09 10.76
N ALA A 88 -19.42 -3.61 9.83
CA ALA A 88 -19.61 -3.41 8.39
C ALA A 88 -18.88 -4.50 7.59
N SER A 89 -19.24 -4.67 6.32
CA SER A 89 -18.54 -5.60 5.42
C SER A 89 -18.34 -5.07 3.99
N GLN A 90 -19.05 -4.01 3.59
CA GLN A 90 -19.01 -3.49 2.21
C GLN A 90 -18.45 -2.08 2.17
N LEU A 91 -17.32 -1.90 1.48
CA LEU A 91 -16.77 -0.59 1.16
C LEU A 91 -17.19 -0.13 -0.23
N GLU A 92 -17.41 1.17 -0.38
CA GLU A 92 -17.58 1.83 -1.66
C GLU A 92 -16.64 3.02 -1.81
N VAL A 93 -16.29 3.35 -3.06
CA VAL A 93 -15.53 4.55 -3.38
C VAL A 93 -16.53 5.70 -3.40
N VAL A 94 -16.24 6.77 -2.67
CA VAL A 94 -17.14 7.93 -2.51
C VAL A 94 -16.63 9.13 -3.27
N ALA A 95 -15.31 9.28 -3.38
CA ALA A 95 -14.68 10.37 -4.11
C ALA A 95 -13.23 10.04 -4.45
N GLU A 96 -12.70 10.76 -5.44
CA GLU A 96 -11.29 10.72 -5.81
C GLU A 96 -10.74 12.14 -5.85
N PHE A 97 -9.46 12.28 -5.53
CA PHE A 97 -8.68 13.49 -5.72
C PHE A 97 -7.40 13.12 -6.47
N ARG A 98 -6.95 13.99 -7.37
CA ARG A 98 -5.68 13.84 -8.06
C ARG A 98 -5.07 15.22 -8.28
N SER A 99 -3.80 15.36 -7.98
CA SER A 99 -3.00 16.52 -8.40
C SER A 99 -1.60 16.07 -8.75
N PHE A 100 -1.06 16.59 -9.84
CA PHE A 100 0.39 16.61 -10.01
C PHE A 100 1.02 17.65 -9.09
N VAL A 101 2.31 17.49 -8.82
CA VAL A 101 3.09 18.34 -7.92
C VAL A 101 4.36 18.74 -8.65
N LYS A 102 4.69 20.03 -8.64
CA LYS A 102 5.95 20.52 -9.20
C LYS A 102 7.08 20.37 -8.16
N PRO A 103 8.14 19.58 -8.43
CA PRO A 103 9.31 19.52 -7.58
C PRO A 103 10.01 20.87 -7.50
N SER A 104 10.63 21.13 -6.36
CA SER A 104 11.28 22.40 -6.01
C SER A 104 12.80 22.31 -5.98
N TRP A 105 13.37 21.15 -5.65
CA TRP A 105 14.82 20.96 -5.60
C TRP A 105 15.37 20.51 -6.96
N ARG A 106 14.79 19.48 -7.56
CA ARG A 106 15.13 19.01 -8.91
C ARG A 106 13.89 18.99 -9.80
N PRO A 107 13.51 20.14 -10.39
CA PRO A 107 12.24 20.33 -11.09
C PRO A 107 12.14 19.56 -12.41
N ASN A 108 13.26 19.11 -12.98
CA ASN A 108 13.29 18.34 -14.21
C ASN A 108 13.30 16.84 -13.88
N LEU A 109 12.30 16.12 -14.38
CA LEU A 109 12.22 14.67 -14.26
C LEU A 109 13.36 14.01 -15.04
N SER A 110 13.89 12.92 -14.50
CA SER A 110 14.77 12.04 -15.26
C SER A 110 13.96 11.25 -16.31
N GLU A 111 14.61 10.84 -17.39
CA GLU A 111 14.00 9.96 -18.40
C GLU A 111 13.45 8.68 -17.76
N PHE A 112 14.20 8.07 -16.85
CA PHE A 112 13.76 6.90 -16.09
C PHE A 112 12.47 7.16 -15.29
N CYS A 113 12.34 8.34 -14.67
CA CYS A 113 11.15 8.69 -13.90
C CYS A 113 9.93 8.85 -14.81
N THR A 114 10.09 9.52 -15.94
CA THR A 114 9.05 9.67 -16.97
C THR A 114 8.65 8.31 -17.56
N GLU A 115 9.61 7.45 -17.90
CA GLU A 115 9.35 6.09 -18.40
C GLU A 115 8.60 5.24 -17.38
N LEU A 116 9.03 5.28 -16.12
CA LEU A 116 8.44 4.49 -15.05
C LEU A 116 7.01 4.93 -14.76
N THR A 117 6.80 6.22 -14.51
CA THR A 117 5.52 6.78 -14.02
C THR A 117 4.55 7.18 -15.14
N GLY A 118 5.07 7.44 -16.34
CA GLY A 118 4.29 8.02 -17.44
C GLY A 118 3.99 9.50 -17.26
N ILE A 119 4.54 10.15 -16.21
CA ILE A 119 4.33 11.56 -15.94
C ILE A 119 5.24 12.40 -16.84
N THR A 120 4.67 13.31 -17.63
CA THR A 120 5.42 14.15 -18.57
C THR A 120 5.84 15.48 -17.94
N GLN A 121 7.00 15.99 -18.35
CA GLN A 121 7.52 17.26 -17.85
C GLN A 121 6.60 18.42 -18.24
N GLN A 122 6.32 18.58 -19.54
CA GLN A 122 5.65 19.76 -20.09
C GLN A 122 4.17 19.82 -19.70
N ASP A 123 3.43 18.72 -19.82
CA ASP A 123 1.97 18.76 -19.66
C ASP A 123 1.54 18.64 -18.20
N GLN A 124 2.33 17.97 -17.37
CA GLN A 124 1.92 17.58 -16.02
C GLN A 124 2.74 18.22 -14.91
N VAL A 125 4.07 18.31 -15.04
CA VAL A 125 4.93 18.82 -13.95
C VAL A 125 5.18 20.32 -14.03
N ASP A 126 5.42 20.88 -15.22
CA ASP A 126 5.84 22.27 -15.36
C ASP A 126 4.78 23.27 -14.89
N ALA A 127 3.51 22.96 -15.17
CA ALA A 127 2.34 23.74 -14.76
C ALA A 127 1.73 23.28 -13.43
N ALA A 128 2.27 22.23 -12.80
CA ALA A 128 1.72 21.72 -11.55
C ALA A 128 1.85 22.73 -10.39
N PRO A 129 0.89 22.73 -9.46
CA PRO A 129 1.03 23.44 -8.19
C PRO A 129 2.23 22.93 -7.38
N SER A 130 2.79 23.79 -6.54
CA SER A 130 3.78 23.37 -5.55
C SER A 130 3.17 22.44 -4.49
N PHE A 131 3.99 21.63 -3.85
CA PHE A 131 3.53 20.72 -2.80
C PHE A 131 2.70 21.40 -1.68
N PRO A 132 3.10 22.58 -1.14
CA PRO A 132 2.26 23.29 -0.16
C PRO A 132 0.90 23.72 -0.70
N ALA A 133 0.79 24.02 -2.01
CA ALA A 133 -0.48 24.33 -2.64
C ALA A 133 -1.36 23.08 -2.78
N VAL A 134 -0.78 21.94 -3.15
CA VAL A 134 -1.50 20.66 -3.19
C VAL A 134 -2.01 20.25 -1.82
N LEU A 135 -1.22 20.44 -0.75
CA LEU A 135 -1.70 20.18 0.61
C LEU A 135 -2.92 21.03 1.00
N ARG A 136 -3.05 22.27 0.49
CA ARG A 136 -4.26 23.09 0.68
C ARG A 136 -5.44 22.49 -0.06
N SER A 137 -5.25 22.03 -1.30
CA SER A 137 -6.29 21.36 -2.08
C SER A 137 -6.74 20.04 -1.43
N VAL A 138 -5.80 19.24 -0.91
CA VAL A 138 -6.11 18.02 -0.14
C VAL A 138 -6.90 18.35 1.11
N ARG A 139 -6.49 19.37 1.88
CA ARG A 139 -7.26 19.82 3.05
C ARG A 139 -8.68 20.25 2.65
N ALA A 140 -8.84 20.97 1.55
CA ALA A 140 -10.16 21.37 1.04
C ALA A 140 -11.03 20.15 0.70
N PHE A 141 -10.47 19.16 0.00
CA PHE A 141 -11.12 17.87 -0.29
C PHE A 141 -11.56 17.15 1.00
N LEU A 142 -10.69 17.07 2.00
CA LEU A 142 -11.03 16.43 3.29
C LEU A 142 -12.14 17.19 4.05
N VAL A 143 -12.18 18.53 3.96
CA VAL A 143 -13.24 19.37 4.54
C VAL A 143 -14.57 19.18 3.80
N GLU A 144 -14.54 19.21 2.47
CA GLU A 144 -15.70 18.99 1.60
C GLU A 144 -16.37 17.64 1.91
N HIS A 145 -15.56 16.60 2.07
CA HIS A 145 -16.04 15.28 2.45
C HIS A 145 -16.26 15.10 3.96
N LYS A 146 -16.21 16.16 4.78
CA LYS A 146 -16.53 16.13 6.23
C LYS A 146 -15.64 15.18 7.05
N LEU A 147 -14.42 14.88 6.59
CA LEU A 147 -13.44 14.07 7.34
C LEU A 147 -12.77 14.89 8.44
N ILE A 148 -12.57 16.18 8.16
CA ILE A 148 -11.96 17.15 9.07
C ILE A 148 -12.79 18.45 9.11
N GLU A 149 -12.62 19.24 10.16
CA GLU A 149 -13.13 20.61 10.25
C GLU A 149 -12.26 21.55 9.41
N LYS A 150 -12.79 22.76 9.13
CA LYS A 150 -12.06 23.79 8.37
C LYS A 150 -10.66 24.04 8.92
N HIS A 151 -10.46 23.96 10.24
CA HIS A 151 -9.18 24.21 10.91
C HIS A 151 -8.23 22.99 10.97
N GLY A 152 -8.64 21.82 10.45
CA GLY A 152 -7.79 20.63 10.37
C GLY A 152 -8.10 19.54 11.41
N LYS A 153 -8.89 19.85 12.43
CA LYS A 153 -9.31 18.90 13.47
C LYS A 153 -10.14 17.77 12.86
N ARG A 154 -9.85 16.52 13.23
CA ARG A 154 -10.59 15.34 12.72
C ARG A 154 -12.04 15.34 13.19
N ARG A 155 -12.98 15.05 12.28
CA ARG A 155 -14.41 14.84 12.55
C ARG A 155 -14.80 13.37 12.54
N LEU A 156 -14.14 12.58 11.70
CA LEU A 156 -14.35 11.15 11.56
C LEU A 156 -13.07 10.39 11.89
N ARG A 157 -13.22 9.12 12.31
CA ARG A 157 -12.08 8.21 12.40
C ARG A 157 -11.79 7.76 10.98
N PHE A 158 -10.66 8.18 10.43
CA PHE A 158 -10.19 7.68 9.14
C PHE A 158 -8.76 7.15 9.26
N CYS A 159 -8.45 6.19 8.40
CA CYS A 159 -7.13 5.57 8.28
C CYS A 159 -6.59 5.81 6.87
N TRP A 160 -5.31 6.16 6.77
CA TRP A 160 -4.61 6.19 5.50
C TRP A 160 -4.25 4.77 5.08
N CYS A 161 -4.34 4.46 3.79
CA CYS A 161 -4.08 3.13 3.25
C CYS A 161 -3.13 3.23 2.06
N SER A 162 -2.10 2.38 2.01
CA SER A 162 -1.11 2.38 0.92
C SER A 162 -0.62 0.96 0.62
N ASP A 163 0.01 0.77 -0.54
CA ASP A 163 0.66 -0.49 -0.92
C ASP A 163 2.08 -0.61 -0.32
N GLY A 164 2.12 -0.86 0.99
CA GLY A 164 3.36 -0.82 1.76
C GLY A 164 3.50 0.46 2.58
N PRO A 165 4.57 0.61 3.36
CA PRO A 165 4.74 1.75 4.27
C PRO A 165 5.32 3.01 3.61
N PHE A 166 5.78 2.93 2.36
CA PHE A 166 6.73 3.89 1.76
C PHE A 166 6.15 5.29 1.59
N ASP A 167 4.88 5.41 1.18
CA ASP A 167 4.23 6.69 0.89
C ASP A 167 4.29 7.67 2.05
N ILE A 168 3.82 7.24 3.22
CA ILE A 168 3.72 8.12 4.38
C ILE A 168 5.00 8.06 5.20
N ARG A 169 5.66 6.90 5.32
CA ARG A 169 6.89 6.75 6.11
C ARG A 169 8.09 7.45 5.47
N ASP A 170 8.18 7.42 4.15
CA ASP A 170 9.36 7.85 3.40
C ASP A 170 9.04 9.06 2.52
N PHE A 171 8.19 8.94 1.49
CA PHE A 171 7.97 10.02 0.51
C PHE A 171 7.40 11.28 1.14
N LEU A 172 6.35 11.17 1.96
CA LEU A 172 5.76 12.32 2.64
C LEU A 172 6.76 12.99 3.59
N VAL A 173 7.51 12.21 4.37
CA VAL A 173 8.47 12.78 5.34
C VAL A 173 9.59 13.53 4.63
N LYS A 174 10.12 12.99 3.53
CA LYS A 174 11.09 13.69 2.68
C LYS A 174 10.50 14.95 2.08
N GLN A 175 9.32 14.86 1.49
CA GLN A 175 8.68 16.01 0.86
C GLN A 175 8.42 17.15 1.85
N LEU A 176 7.95 16.82 3.07
CA LEU A 176 7.75 17.79 4.14
C LEU A 176 9.06 18.47 4.54
N PHE A 177 10.17 17.73 4.61
CA PHE A 177 11.49 18.30 4.86
C PHE A 177 11.91 19.25 3.74
N ILE A 178 11.86 18.80 2.48
CA ILE A 178 12.29 19.57 1.29
C ILE A 178 11.45 20.85 1.15
N SER A 179 10.12 20.74 1.29
CA SER A 179 9.20 21.88 1.22
C SER A 179 9.16 22.74 2.48
N GLN A 180 9.88 22.38 3.53
CA GLN A 180 9.86 23.05 4.84
C GLN A 180 8.44 23.20 5.41
N VAL A 181 7.60 22.18 5.22
CA VAL A 181 6.22 22.14 5.70
C VAL A 181 6.15 21.21 6.92
N PRO A 182 5.55 21.63 8.05
CA PRO A 182 5.32 20.72 9.17
C PRO A 182 4.28 19.65 8.80
N MET A 183 4.42 18.44 9.35
CA MET A 183 3.45 17.36 9.19
C MET A 183 2.03 17.84 9.55
N PRO A 184 1.07 17.85 8.61
CA PRO A 184 -0.31 18.22 8.93
C PRO A 184 -0.93 17.24 9.92
N GLU A 185 -1.73 17.72 10.88
CA GLU A 185 -2.39 16.88 11.89
C GLU A 185 -3.28 15.77 11.26
N TRP A 186 -3.92 16.07 10.13
CA TRP A 186 -4.75 15.12 9.40
C TRP A 186 -3.93 14.07 8.62
N MET A 187 -2.64 14.32 8.34
CA MET A 187 -1.70 13.31 7.85
C MET A 187 -1.10 12.49 8.99
N ALA A 188 -0.85 13.12 10.13
CA ALA A 188 -0.35 12.45 11.33
C ALA A 188 -1.44 11.50 11.86
N GLY A 189 -1.27 10.20 11.66
CA GLY A 189 -2.17 9.21 12.24
C GLY A 189 -1.97 7.82 11.70
N ASP A 190 -3.07 7.07 11.76
CA ASP A 190 -3.11 5.64 11.51
C ASP A 190 -2.91 5.28 10.03
N VAL A 191 -1.96 4.39 9.77
CA VAL A 191 -1.64 3.87 8.44
C VAL A 191 -1.83 2.36 8.37
N LEU A 192 -2.60 1.94 7.36
CA LEU A 192 -2.82 0.57 6.95
C LEU A 192 -2.00 0.27 5.69
N ASP A 193 -0.92 -0.47 5.88
CA ASP A 193 -0.22 -1.18 4.81
C ASP A 193 -1.10 -2.36 4.36
N VAL A 194 -1.76 -2.18 3.22
CA VAL A 194 -2.67 -3.17 2.61
C VAL A 194 -1.91 -4.43 2.20
N ARG A 195 -0.68 -4.27 1.69
CA ARG A 195 0.20 -5.37 1.29
C ARG A 195 0.42 -6.36 2.43
N SER A 196 0.68 -5.83 3.62
CA SER A 196 0.87 -6.65 4.83
C SER A 196 -0.39 -7.43 5.22
N VAL A 197 -1.59 -6.89 4.95
CA VAL A 197 -2.86 -7.60 5.19
C VAL A 197 -3.04 -8.74 4.20
N VAL A 198 -2.81 -8.48 2.91
CA VAL A 198 -2.93 -9.51 1.87
C VAL A 198 -1.94 -10.65 2.13
N ALA A 199 -0.68 -10.33 2.44
CA ALA A 199 0.35 -11.32 2.74
C ALA A 199 0.01 -12.19 3.95
N ALA A 200 -0.51 -11.58 5.01
CA ALA A 200 -0.93 -12.31 6.20
C ALA A 200 -2.09 -13.26 5.86
N HIS A 201 -3.08 -12.76 5.12
CA HIS A 201 -4.24 -13.54 4.69
C HIS A 201 -3.82 -14.74 3.83
N THR A 202 -2.99 -14.54 2.81
CA THR A 202 -2.58 -15.59 1.86
C THR A 202 -1.65 -16.62 2.49
N SER A 203 -0.87 -16.24 3.51
CA SER A 203 0.01 -17.16 4.24
C SER A 203 -0.64 -17.83 5.46
N GLY A 204 -1.90 -17.52 5.77
CA GLY A 204 -2.59 -17.99 6.98
C GLY A 204 -1.97 -17.48 8.29
N ARG A 205 -1.18 -16.40 8.22
CA ARG A 205 -0.49 -15.80 9.37
C ARG A 205 -1.25 -14.59 9.88
N GLN A 206 -0.98 -14.19 11.12
CA GLN A 206 -1.46 -12.92 11.64
C GLN A 206 -0.64 -11.75 11.08
N VAL A 207 -1.30 -10.60 10.86
CA VAL A 207 -0.64 -9.35 10.49
C VAL A 207 0.30 -8.94 11.63
N ARG A 208 1.59 -8.87 11.36
CA ARG A 208 2.58 -8.32 12.29
C ARG A 208 2.74 -6.82 12.03
N ARG A 209 2.67 -6.01 13.09
CA ARG A 209 2.95 -4.58 12.99
C ARG A 209 4.41 -4.38 12.60
N GLN A 210 4.65 -3.61 11.54
CA GLN A 210 6.01 -3.30 11.09
C GLN A 210 6.68 -2.33 12.10
N PRO A 211 7.96 -2.56 12.45
CA PRO A 211 8.68 -1.67 13.36
C PRO A 211 8.90 -0.29 12.73
N GLN A 212 9.05 0.74 13.58
CA GLN A 212 9.35 2.12 13.15
C GLN A 212 10.74 2.24 12.52
N HIS A 213 11.68 1.39 12.93
CA HIS A 213 13.08 1.38 12.53
C HIS A 213 13.50 -0.03 12.11
N GLY A 214 14.14 -0.16 10.95
CA GLY A 214 14.67 -1.43 10.44
C GLY A 214 14.40 -1.63 8.94
N PRO A 215 15.13 -2.56 8.29
CA PRO A 215 14.90 -2.90 6.89
C PRO A 215 13.49 -3.47 6.74
N TRP A 216 12.78 -3.04 5.70
CA TRP A 216 11.48 -3.63 5.38
C TRP A 216 11.70 -5.08 4.93
N ALA A 217 11.14 -6.03 5.67
CA ALA A 217 11.18 -7.44 5.31
C ALA A 217 10.29 -7.62 4.08
N GLY A 218 10.91 -7.66 2.91
CA GLY A 218 10.25 -7.64 1.61
C GLY A 218 9.10 -8.62 1.48
N ILE A 219 7.87 -8.12 1.42
CA ILE A 219 6.72 -8.90 0.95
C ILE A 219 6.63 -8.67 -0.55
N GLY A 220 7.03 -9.64 -1.37
CA GLY A 220 7.00 -9.55 -2.84
C GLY A 220 5.60 -9.57 -3.45
N LEU A 221 4.68 -8.74 -2.98
CA LEU A 221 3.30 -8.63 -3.45
C LEU A 221 3.00 -7.19 -3.89
N ASN A 222 3.42 -6.82 -5.09
CA ASN A 222 2.94 -5.58 -5.72
C ASN A 222 1.41 -5.63 -5.97
N ILE A 223 0.80 -4.53 -6.37
CA ILE A 223 -0.66 -4.43 -6.59
C ILE A 223 -1.17 -5.54 -7.54
N PRO A 224 -0.58 -5.80 -8.72
CA PRO A 224 -1.01 -6.91 -9.58
C PRO A 224 -0.97 -8.29 -8.89
N ALA A 225 0.09 -8.58 -8.14
CA ALA A 225 0.20 -9.83 -7.40
C ALA A 225 -0.84 -9.95 -6.28
N GLN A 226 -1.19 -8.83 -5.61
CA GLN A 226 -2.26 -8.81 -4.61
C GLN A 226 -3.64 -9.06 -5.23
N LEU A 227 -3.93 -8.44 -6.38
CA LEU A 227 -5.16 -8.69 -7.14
C LEU A 227 -5.29 -10.18 -7.47
N SER A 228 -4.22 -10.75 -8.05
CA SER A 228 -4.16 -12.18 -8.39
C SER A 228 -4.36 -13.08 -7.16
N ALA A 229 -3.66 -12.78 -6.06
CA ALA A 229 -3.74 -13.56 -4.83
C ALA A 229 -5.13 -13.53 -4.16
N LEU A 230 -5.93 -12.50 -4.43
CA LEU A 230 -7.31 -12.37 -3.94
C LEU A 230 -8.36 -12.84 -4.96
N GLY A 231 -7.94 -13.36 -6.12
CA GLY A 231 -8.83 -13.77 -7.21
C GLY A 231 -9.63 -12.62 -7.80
N LEU A 232 -9.06 -11.41 -7.83
CA LEU A 232 -9.64 -10.24 -8.49
C LEU A 232 -9.19 -10.15 -9.96
N PRO A 233 -9.90 -9.38 -10.81
CA PRO A 233 -9.44 -9.09 -12.16
C PRO A 233 -8.02 -8.49 -12.18
N PRO A 234 -7.29 -8.63 -13.31
CA PRO A 234 -5.98 -8.00 -13.47
C PRO A 234 -6.00 -6.48 -13.24
N PHE A 235 -4.82 -5.91 -13.05
CA PHE A 235 -4.63 -4.46 -12.90
C PHE A 235 -5.28 -3.70 -14.07
N GLU A 236 -6.04 -2.65 -13.76
CA GLU A 236 -6.65 -1.77 -14.76
C GLU A 236 -5.97 -0.41 -14.77
N GLY A 237 -5.69 0.12 -15.96
CA GLY A 237 -4.96 1.38 -16.12
C GLY A 237 -3.46 1.14 -16.29
N ARG A 238 -2.65 2.11 -15.87
CA ARG A 238 -1.18 2.05 -16.00
C ARG A 238 -0.55 1.82 -14.62
N GLU A 239 0.30 0.81 -14.47
CA GLU A 239 1.12 0.68 -13.24
C GLU A 239 2.02 1.91 -13.09
N HIS A 240 2.26 2.36 -11.85
CA HIS A 240 3.01 3.59 -11.55
C HIS A 240 2.32 4.88 -12.05
N SER A 241 1.01 4.82 -12.27
CA SER A 241 0.13 5.99 -12.35
C SER A 241 -0.61 6.00 -11.03
N GLY A 242 -0.26 6.92 -10.13
CA GLY A 242 -0.71 6.84 -8.75
C GLY A 242 -2.24 6.79 -8.62
N ILE A 243 -2.98 7.49 -9.51
CA ILE A 243 -4.44 7.40 -9.52
C ILE A 243 -4.99 6.01 -9.91
N ASP A 244 -4.34 5.32 -10.85
CA ASP A 244 -4.76 3.98 -11.26
C ASP A 244 -4.36 2.96 -10.21
N ASP A 245 -3.21 3.15 -9.56
CA ASP A 245 -2.76 2.33 -8.44
C ASP A 245 -3.75 2.41 -7.26
N VAL A 246 -4.16 3.61 -6.82
CA VAL A 246 -5.15 3.72 -5.73
C VAL A 246 -6.52 3.14 -6.09
N ARG A 247 -6.93 3.17 -7.37
CA ARG A 247 -8.18 2.53 -7.83
C ARG A 247 -8.10 1.01 -7.74
N ASN A 248 -6.97 0.41 -8.12
CA ASN A 248 -6.77 -1.03 -7.97
C ASN A 248 -6.62 -1.42 -6.49
N LEU A 249 -5.93 -0.61 -5.69
CA LEU A 249 -5.86 -0.76 -4.24
C LEU A 249 -7.26 -0.69 -3.59
N ALA A 250 -8.17 0.13 -4.12
CA ALA A 250 -9.56 0.18 -3.66
C ALA A 250 -10.29 -1.14 -3.89
N LYS A 251 -10.06 -1.82 -5.02
CA LYS A 251 -10.63 -3.16 -5.29
C LYS A 251 -10.12 -4.19 -4.28
N ILE A 252 -8.82 -4.15 -3.97
CA ILE A 252 -8.20 -5.00 -2.95
C ILE A 252 -8.85 -4.75 -1.59
N LEU A 253 -8.96 -3.48 -1.16
CA LEU A 253 -9.53 -3.16 0.15
C LEU A 253 -11.01 -3.54 0.27
N LYS A 254 -11.81 -3.36 -0.81
CA LYS A 254 -13.20 -3.87 -0.89
C LYS A 254 -13.27 -5.37 -0.68
N LYS A 255 -12.38 -6.11 -1.34
CA LYS A 255 -12.35 -7.58 -1.24
C LYS A 255 -11.97 -8.04 0.17
N LEU A 256 -10.96 -7.44 0.79
CA LEU A 256 -10.57 -7.74 2.17
C LEU A 256 -11.72 -7.46 3.15
N ALA A 257 -12.40 -6.32 3.02
CA ALA A 257 -13.58 -5.99 3.81
C ALA A 257 -14.70 -7.03 3.65
N PHE A 258 -15.02 -7.41 2.41
CA PHE A 258 -16.06 -8.39 2.09
C PHE A 258 -15.75 -9.78 2.64
N MET A 259 -14.47 -10.13 2.80
CA MET A 259 -14.01 -11.36 3.42
C MET A 259 -14.06 -11.32 4.96
N GLY A 260 -14.63 -10.27 5.55
CA GLY A 260 -14.74 -10.13 7.01
C GLY A 260 -13.41 -9.78 7.70
N ILE A 261 -12.42 -9.27 6.97
CA ILE A 261 -11.16 -8.85 7.56
C ILE A 261 -11.36 -7.51 8.26
N ARG A 262 -10.95 -7.44 9.53
CA ARG A 262 -10.93 -6.20 10.30
C ARG A 262 -9.79 -5.31 9.82
N LEU A 263 -10.14 -4.16 9.22
CA LEU A 263 -9.19 -3.22 8.65
C LEU A 263 -8.67 -2.28 9.75
N GLN A 264 -7.42 -2.49 10.14
CA GLN A 264 -6.78 -1.79 11.27
C GLN A 264 -5.34 -1.43 10.93
N PRO A 265 -4.77 -0.38 11.55
CA PRO A 265 -3.46 0.12 11.19
C PRO A 265 -2.38 -0.86 11.60
N ASN A 266 -1.36 -1.00 10.75
CA ASN A 266 -0.28 -1.97 10.92
C ASN A 266 1.10 -1.39 10.54
N ALA A 267 1.14 -0.15 10.04
CA ALA A 267 2.36 0.58 9.72
C ALA A 267 2.58 1.71 10.72
N ALA A 268 3.84 1.92 11.10
CA ALA A 268 4.23 3.02 11.97
C ALA A 268 4.96 4.09 11.16
N VAL A 269 4.60 5.35 11.40
CA VAL A 269 5.20 6.52 10.74
C VAL A 269 6.02 7.28 11.77
N ASN A 270 7.26 7.60 11.43
CA ASN A 270 8.09 8.51 12.22
C ASN A 270 8.30 9.80 11.40
N PRO A 271 7.54 10.88 11.67
CA PRO A 271 7.68 12.15 10.96
C PRO A 271 9.04 12.82 11.15
N ARG A 272 9.85 12.36 12.11
CA ARG A 272 11.19 12.86 12.41
C ARG A 272 12.29 11.99 11.82
N ARG A 273 11.95 11.00 10.99
CA ARG A 273 12.94 10.19 10.28
C ARG A 273 13.86 11.10 9.46
N ARG A 274 15.14 10.77 9.45
CA ARG A 274 16.18 11.51 8.71
C ARG A 274 16.94 10.59 7.77
N TRP A 275 17.45 11.18 6.70
CA TRP A 275 18.35 10.56 5.74
C TRP A 275 19.70 11.30 5.76
N ALA A 276 20.76 10.65 5.29
CA ALA A 276 22.12 11.19 5.35
C ALA A 276 22.28 12.53 4.61
N TRP A 277 21.49 12.76 3.56
CA TRP A 277 21.46 14.01 2.80
C TRP A 277 20.67 15.13 3.47
N MET A 278 20.00 14.91 4.60
CA MET A 278 19.23 15.95 5.28
C MET A 278 20.12 16.81 6.19
N GLY A 279 20.39 18.05 5.76
CA GLY A 279 21.05 19.09 6.55
C GLY A 279 20.10 19.83 7.50
N LYS A 280 20.34 21.12 7.72
CA LYS A 280 19.38 21.98 8.46
C LYS A 280 18.07 22.10 7.69
N SER A 281 17.02 22.65 8.30
CA SER A 281 15.66 22.76 7.71
C SER A 281 15.66 23.01 6.19
N GLY A 282 15.14 22.05 5.40
CA GLY A 282 15.07 22.13 3.93
C GLY A 282 16.39 21.99 3.17
N GLN A 283 17.54 21.96 3.86
CA GLN A 283 18.85 21.84 3.25
C GLN A 283 19.13 20.40 2.83
N ILE A 284 19.42 20.20 1.55
CA ILE A 284 19.91 18.94 1.00
C ILE A 284 21.44 19.03 0.90
N LEU A 285 22.13 18.03 1.47
CA LEU A 285 23.58 17.91 1.44
C LEU A 285 23.98 17.13 0.19
N GLU A 286 24.81 17.74 -0.65
CA GLU A 286 25.43 17.13 -1.83
C GLU A 286 26.92 16.89 -1.58
#